data_AF-A0A2N1IHL9-F1
#
_entry.id   AF-A0A2N1IHL9-F1
#
_cell.length_a   1.000
_cell.length_b   1.000
_cell.length_c   1.000
_cell.angle_alpha   90.00
_cell.angle_beta   90.00
_cell.angle_gamma   90.00
#
_symmetry.space_group_name_H-M   'P 1'
#
loop_
_entity.id
_entity.type
_entity.pdbx_description
1 polymer ?
#
loop_
_entity_poly.entity_id
_entity_poly.type
_entity_poly.pdbx_seq_one_letter_code
_entity_poly.pdbx_strand_id
1 'polypeptide(L)'
;MWYDFFGVINTLFIFVSLYGVYLQLNKLWLRKINGEKKVTDILSVNQFTMSFLAYFSFFVYGYSLDIFNHYIVWPRLIASILVVMILFEMWQDRKSKASLASLVLVIFCFSLGVTGLTLNETFSDHSKQVSTILIVMITLLLAQGYSHQIKLIVSSGKTGAVDIRMSQFILLMDISTIAFAITMGMDQGWPLILLATVSGITKLIIMYLFRWTGNSPIAKIRSEQG
;
A
#
# COMPACT_ATOMS: atom_id res chain seq x y z
N MET A 1 -23.40 -13.94 8.11
CA MET A 1 -22.89 -15.14 7.39
C MET A 1 -21.97 -14.77 6.23
N TRP A 2 -22.46 -14.24 5.10
CA TRP A 2 -21.56 -13.85 3.99
C TRP A 2 -20.60 -12.72 4.36
N TYR A 3 -21.10 -11.70 5.07
CA TYR A 3 -20.28 -10.60 5.60
C TYR A 3 -19.12 -11.10 6.49
N ASP A 4 -19.42 -11.96 7.48
CA ASP A 4 -18.39 -12.49 8.39
C ASP A 4 -17.39 -13.40 7.67
N PHE A 5 -17.87 -14.22 6.73
CA PHE A 5 -17.02 -15.11 5.95
C PHE A 5 -16.03 -14.34 5.08
N PHE A 6 -16.51 -13.39 4.27
CA PHE A 6 -15.63 -12.55 3.46
C PHE A 6 -14.78 -11.60 4.30
N GLY A 7 -15.27 -11.16 5.46
CA GLY A 7 -14.51 -10.40 6.44
C GLY A 7 -13.30 -11.16 6.96
N VAL A 8 -13.50 -12.42 7.41
CA VAL A 8 -12.41 -13.29 7.87
C VAL A 8 -11.42 -13.58 6.75
N ILE A 9 -11.89 -13.88 5.54
CA ILE A 9 -11.01 -14.11 4.38
C ILE A 9 -10.18 -12.87 4.07
N ASN A 10 -10.80 -11.70 4.02
CA ASN A 10 -10.11 -10.44 3.78
C ASN A 10 -9.07 -10.17 4.87
N THR A 11 -9.43 -10.35 6.13
CA THR A 11 -8.48 -10.22 7.25
C THR A 11 -7.30 -11.18 7.13
N LEU A 12 -7.53 -12.45 6.77
CA LEU A 12 -6.47 -13.42 6.53
C LEU A 12 -5.52 -12.96 5.41
N PHE A 13 -6.03 -12.50 4.27
CA PHE A 13 -5.19 -11.99 3.20
C PHE A 13 -4.45 -10.70 3.57
N ILE A 14 -5.06 -9.82 4.37
CA ILE A 14 -4.34 -8.66 4.91
C ILE A 14 -3.20 -9.13 5.83
N PHE A 15 -3.40 -10.13 6.68
CA PHE A 15 -2.32 -10.70 7.50
C PHE A 15 -1.20 -11.36 6.68
N VAL A 16 -1.54 -12.05 5.60
CA VAL A 16 -0.54 -12.58 4.66
C VAL A 16 0.25 -11.45 4.01
N SER A 17 -0.43 -10.38 3.58
CA SER A 17 0.21 -9.18 3.03
C SER A 17 1.12 -8.49 4.05
N LEU A 18 0.65 -8.34 5.30
CA LEU A 18 1.41 -7.82 6.44
C LEU A 18 2.69 -8.62 6.67
N TYR A 19 2.58 -9.94 6.67
CA TYR A 19 3.73 -10.83 6.81
C TYR A 19 4.74 -10.62 5.68
N GLY A 20 4.27 -10.40 4.45
CA GLY A 20 5.12 -10.02 3.32
C GLY A 20 5.90 -8.72 3.55
N VAL A 21 5.24 -7.68 4.06
CA VAL A 21 5.87 -6.39 4.40
C VAL A 21 6.88 -6.58 5.55
N TYR A 22 6.51 -7.33 6.58
CA TYR A 22 7.39 -7.64 7.71
C TYR A 22 8.65 -8.40 7.27
N LEU A 23 8.51 -9.40 6.38
CA LEU A 23 9.66 -10.12 5.84
C LEU A 23 10.61 -9.20 5.07
N GLN A 24 10.11 -8.17 4.39
CA GLN A 24 10.97 -7.16 3.75
C GLN A 24 11.73 -6.32 4.77
N LEU A 25 11.05 -5.88 5.84
CA LEU A 25 11.69 -5.17 6.95
C LEU A 25 12.75 -6.03 7.65
N ASN A 26 12.45 -7.30 7.93
CA ASN A 26 13.40 -8.21 8.54
C ASN A 26 14.64 -8.45 7.66
N LYS A 27 14.45 -8.60 6.34
CA LYS A 27 15.57 -8.69 5.38
C LYS A 27 16.44 -7.42 5.42
N LEU A 28 15.82 -6.25 5.56
CA LEU A 28 16.54 -4.98 5.68
C LEU A 28 17.42 -4.98 6.94
N TRP A 29 16.85 -5.35 8.09
CA TRP A 29 17.59 -5.42 9.35
C TRP A 29 18.72 -6.44 9.30
N LEU A 30 18.48 -7.64 8.74
CA LEU A 30 19.51 -8.67 8.59
C LEU A 30 20.70 -8.17 7.76
N ARG A 31 20.45 -7.51 6.63
CA ARG A 31 21.52 -6.94 5.80
C ARG A 31 22.30 -5.82 6.51
N LYS A 32 21.62 -5.02 7.33
CA LYS A 32 22.25 -3.98 8.16
C LYS A 32 23.16 -4.58 9.24
N ILE A 33 22.70 -5.65 9.90
CA ILE A 33 23.50 -6.42 10.87
C ILE A 33 24.73 -7.03 10.19
N ASN A 34 24.58 -7.52 8.96
CA ASN A 34 25.68 -8.09 8.16
C ASN A 34 26.66 -7.04 7.59
N GLY A 35 26.45 -5.75 7.87
CA GLY A 35 27.39 -4.68 7.48
C GLY A 35 27.34 -4.29 6.00
N GLU A 36 26.29 -4.66 5.26
CA GLU A 36 26.13 -4.25 3.86
C GLU A 36 25.95 -2.73 3.76
N LYS A 37 26.70 -2.07 2.85
CA LYS A 37 26.57 -0.63 2.61
C LYS A 37 25.39 -0.35 1.67
N LYS A 38 24.55 0.65 2.01
CA LYS A 38 23.39 1.10 1.23
C LYS A 38 22.31 0.04 1.02
N VAL A 39 21.91 -0.60 2.11
CA VAL A 39 20.94 -1.70 2.14
C VAL A 39 19.61 -1.32 1.49
N THR A 40 19.21 -0.06 1.63
CA THR A 40 17.91 0.41 1.16
C THR A 40 17.94 0.86 -0.28
N ASP A 41 19.07 1.05 -0.96
CA ASP A 41 19.19 1.69 -2.30
C ASP A 41 18.30 1.08 -3.37
N ILE A 42 18.02 -0.21 -3.26
CA ILE A 42 17.13 -0.92 -4.16
C ILE A 42 15.69 -0.44 -3.95
N LEU A 43 15.21 -0.23 -2.72
CA LEU A 43 13.82 0.08 -2.37
C LEU A 43 13.33 1.44 -2.92
N SER A 44 12.07 1.51 -3.37
CA SER A 44 11.50 2.76 -3.86
C SER A 44 10.76 3.51 -2.76
N VAL A 45 11.22 4.72 -2.41
CA VAL A 45 10.55 5.58 -1.41
C VAL A 45 9.11 5.82 -1.82
N ASN A 46 8.88 6.20 -3.09
CA ASN A 46 7.55 6.44 -3.62
C ASN A 46 6.66 5.22 -3.50
N GLN A 47 7.15 4.01 -3.81
CA GLN A 47 6.35 2.79 -3.70
C GLN A 47 5.86 2.55 -2.26
N PHE A 48 6.73 2.75 -1.26
CA PHE A 48 6.35 2.60 0.14
C PHE A 48 5.44 3.73 0.62
N THR A 49 5.67 4.98 0.20
CA THR A 49 4.76 6.10 0.49
C THR A 49 3.36 5.84 -0.08
N MET A 50 3.26 5.37 -1.33
CA MET A 50 1.99 5.01 -1.94
C MET A 50 1.31 3.86 -1.19
N SER A 51 2.08 2.83 -0.82
CA SER A 51 1.55 1.71 -0.04
C SER A 51 1.02 2.16 1.32
N PHE A 52 1.73 3.07 2.01
CA PHE A 52 1.27 3.70 3.24
C PHE A 52 -0.07 4.42 3.04
N LEU A 53 -0.18 5.28 2.02
CA LEU A 53 -1.39 6.05 1.77
C LEU A 53 -2.59 5.12 1.51
N ALA A 54 -2.39 4.01 0.78
CA ALA A 54 -3.44 2.99 0.60
C ALA A 54 -3.89 2.38 1.94
N TYR A 55 -2.95 1.89 2.75
CA TYR A 55 -3.26 1.32 4.07
C TYR A 55 -3.94 2.33 4.99
N PHE A 56 -3.43 3.56 5.01
CA PHE A 56 -3.98 4.68 5.77
C PHE A 56 -5.41 5.02 5.36
N SER A 57 -5.71 5.06 4.06
CA SER A 57 -7.08 5.34 3.58
C SER A 57 -8.07 4.30 4.03
N PHE A 58 -7.71 3.02 3.93
CA PHE A 58 -8.55 1.93 4.39
C PHE A 58 -8.76 1.97 5.90
N PHE A 59 -7.72 2.30 6.65
CA PHE A 59 -7.80 2.51 8.09
C PHE A 59 -8.78 3.63 8.45
N VAL A 60 -8.62 4.81 7.84
CA VAL A 60 -9.49 5.97 8.08
C VAL A 60 -10.93 5.68 7.69
N TYR A 61 -11.13 5.09 6.52
CA TYR A 61 -12.45 4.71 6.04
C TYR A 61 -13.12 3.68 6.97
N GLY A 62 -12.40 2.65 7.38
CA GLY A 62 -12.95 1.54 8.17
C GLY A 62 -13.51 1.96 9.53
N TYR A 63 -12.91 2.96 10.19
CA TYR A 63 -13.46 3.50 11.43
C TYR A 63 -14.52 4.58 11.21
N SER A 64 -14.53 5.23 10.04
CA SER A 64 -15.48 6.30 9.69
C SER A 64 -16.81 5.79 9.13
N LEU A 65 -16.99 4.47 9.08
CA LEU A 65 -18.25 3.83 8.73
C LEU A 65 -19.24 3.90 9.89
N ASP A 66 -20.53 3.88 9.55
CA ASP A 66 -21.65 3.89 10.51
C ASP A 66 -21.52 2.75 11.55
N ILE A 67 -20.96 1.61 11.13
CA ILE A 67 -20.56 0.50 12.01
C ILE A 67 -19.05 0.33 11.89
N PHE A 68 -18.36 0.44 13.03
CA PHE A 68 -16.90 0.28 13.09
C PHE A 68 -16.47 -1.08 12.54
N ASN A 69 -15.63 -1.07 11.50
CA ASN A 69 -15.23 -2.30 10.82
C ASN A 69 -13.87 -2.82 11.30
N HIS A 70 -13.90 -3.63 12.36
CA HIS A 70 -12.69 -4.23 12.95
C HIS A 70 -11.86 -5.07 11.97
N TYR A 71 -12.49 -5.68 10.95
CA TYR A 71 -11.80 -6.52 9.96
C TYR A 71 -10.90 -5.70 9.02
N ILE A 72 -11.18 -4.41 8.84
CA ILE A 72 -10.39 -3.49 8.02
C ILE A 72 -9.44 -2.67 8.89
N VAL A 73 -9.92 -2.10 10.00
CA VAL A 73 -9.19 -1.07 10.74
C VAL A 73 -7.88 -1.59 11.33
N TRP A 74 -7.93 -2.67 12.14
CA TRP A 74 -6.74 -3.14 12.86
C TRP A 74 -5.63 -3.66 11.97
N PRO A 75 -5.92 -4.53 10.97
CA PRO A 75 -4.86 -5.03 10.09
C PRO A 75 -4.19 -3.89 9.30
N ARG A 76 -4.95 -2.88 8.89
CA ARG A 76 -4.43 -1.72 8.13
C ARG A 76 -3.65 -0.73 9.01
N LEU A 77 -4.01 -0.61 10.29
CA LEU A 77 -3.21 0.13 11.28
C LEU A 77 -1.83 -0.52 11.47
N ILE A 78 -1.78 -1.85 11.64
CA ILE A 78 -0.51 -2.58 11.75
C ILE A 78 0.31 -2.41 10.45
N ALA A 79 -0.34 -2.44 9.29
CA ALA A 79 0.34 -2.29 8.00
C ALA A 79 0.98 -0.92 7.85
N SER A 80 0.24 0.13 8.21
CA SER A 80 0.75 1.50 8.13
C SER A 80 1.92 1.72 9.09
N ILE A 81 1.89 1.15 10.29
CA ILE A 81 3.03 1.16 11.23
C ILE A 81 4.27 0.48 10.62
N LEU A 82 4.13 -0.72 10.05
CA LEU A 82 5.25 -1.42 9.42
C LEU A 82 5.86 -0.62 8.27
N VAL A 83 5.03 0.02 7.44
CA VAL A 83 5.52 0.85 6.33
C VAL A 83 6.20 2.13 6.83
N VAL A 84 5.70 2.75 7.92
CA VAL A 84 6.38 3.88 8.58
C VAL A 84 7.77 3.46 9.04
N MET A 85 7.92 2.27 9.65
CA MET A 85 9.22 1.73 10.06
C MET A 85 10.17 1.54 8.88
N ILE A 86 9.68 1.00 7.75
CA ILE A 86 10.49 0.88 6.53
C ILE A 86 10.94 2.25 6.03
N LEU A 87 10.05 3.23 5.94
CA LEU A 87 10.39 4.58 5.49
C LEU A 87 11.37 5.28 6.43
N PHE A 88 11.28 5.02 7.73
CA PHE A 88 12.23 5.50 8.72
C PHE A 88 13.63 4.92 8.49
N GLU A 89 13.74 3.60 8.29
CA GLU A 89 15.01 2.95 7.96
C GLU A 89 15.59 3.46 6.63
N MET A 90 14.74 3.68 5.62
CA MET A 90 15.15 4.29 4.34
C MET A 90 15.70 5.71 4.50
N TRP A 91 15.08 6.52 5.37
CA TRP A 91 15.59 7.85 5.68
C TRP A 91 16.92 7.78 6.45
N GLN A 92 17.05 6.87 7.41
CA GLN A 92 18.28 6.72 8.19
C GLN A 92 19.47 6.29 7.31
N ASP A 93 19.24 5.39 6.36
CA ASP A 93 20.28 4.88 5.44
C ASP A 93 20.65 5.90 4.35
N ARG A 94 19.66 6.55 3.72
CA ARG A 94 19.91 7.44 2.56
C ARG A 94 20.14 8.90 2.93
N LYS A 95 19.56 9.37 4.04
CA LYS A 95 19.51 10.79 4.45
C LYS A 95 19.12 11.77 3.33
N SER A 96 18.29 11.32 2.38
CA SER A 96 17.89 12.12 1.23
C SER A 96 16.72 13.06 1.57
N LYS A 97 16.63 14.19 0.86
CA LYS A 97 15.49 15.13 1.00
C LYS A 97 14.15 14.46 0.68
N ALA A 98 14.12 13.58 -0.32
CA ALA A 98 12.91 12.86 -0.73
C ALA A 98 12.42 11.86 0.34
N SER A 99 13.34 11.11 0.96
CA SER A 99 13.01 10.20 2.07
C SER A 99 12.54 10.96 3.31
N LEU A 100 13.14 12.11 3.62
CA LEU A 100 12.71 12.95 4.75
C LEU A 100 11.32 13.53 4.50
N ALA A 101 11.07 14.12 3.33
CA ALA A 101 9.76 14.69 2.98
C ALA A 101 8.65 13.63 3.03
N SER A 102 8.93 12.43 2.50
CA SER A 102 7.99 11.29 2.57
C SER A 102 7.74 10.85 4.01
N LEU A 103 8.77 10.74 4.84
CA LEU A 103 8.64 10.35 6.24
C LEU A 103 7.81 11.37 7.03
N VAL A 104 8.07 12.67 6.85
CA VAL A 104 7.31 13.75 7.51
C VAL A 104 5.85 13.71 7.10
N LEU A 105 5.56 13.58 5.81
CA LEU A 105 4.18 13.46 5.30
C LEU A 105 3.47 12.25 5.92
N VAL A 106 4.13 11.10 5.93
CA VAL A 106 3.58 9.85 6.46
C VAL A 106 3.30 9.94 7.97
N ILE A 107 4.24 10.47 8.76
CA ILE A 107 4.06 10.67 10.20
C ILE A 107 2.92 11.67 10.47
N PHE A 108 2.87 12.77 9.71
CA PHE A 108 1.81 13.76 9.83
C PHE A 108 0.43 13.14 9.54
N CYS A 109 0.27 12.46 8.40
CA CYS A 109 -0.97 11.75 8.06
C CYS A 109 -1.33 10.71 9.13
N PHE A 110 -0.36 9.91 9.58
CA PHE A 110 -0.59 8.88 10.60
C PHE A 110 -1.10 9.48 11.91
N SER A 111 -0.48 10.56 12.38
CA SER A 111 -0.92 11.27 13.59
C SER A 111 -2.35 11.80 13.45
N LEU A 112 -2.70 12.38 12.30
CA LEU A 112 -4.07 12.83 12.02
C LEU A 112 -5.08 11.68 12.03
N GLY A 113 -4.76 10.53 11.43
CA GLY A 113 -5.66 9.38 11.43
C GLY A 113 -5.85 8.75 12.81
N VAL A 114 -4.80 8.70 13.64
CA VAL A 114 -4.91 8.19 15.03
C VAL A 114 -5.75 9.15 15.89
N THR A 115 -5.53 10.46 15.77
CA THR A 115 -6.38 11.46 16.45
C THR A 115 -7.82 11.40 15.94
N GLY A 116 -8.01 11.17 14.64
CA GLY A 116 -9.33 10.98 14.03
C GLY A 116 -10.08 9.76 14.58
N LEU A 117 -9.36 8.67 14.85
CA LEU A 117 -9.91 7.47 15.49
C LEU A 117 -10.44 7.78 16.91
N THR A 118 -9.69 8.55 17.71
CA THR A 118 -10.09 8.89 19.09
C THR A 118 -11.24 9.89 19.15
N LEU A 119 -11.39 10.75 18.13
CA LEU A 119 -12.42 11.78 18.06
C LEU A 119 -13.65 11.34 17.25
N ASN A 120 -13.67 10.10 16.75
CA ASN A 120 -14.69 9.62 15.82
C ASN A 120 -16.11 9.72 16.38
N GLU A 121 -16.29 9.46 17.69
CA GLU A 121 -17.60 9.54 18.35
C GLU A 121 -18.16 10.97 18.40
N THR A 122 -17.30 12.00 18.33
CA THR A 122 -17.71 13.41 18.41
C THR A 122 -18.10 14.00 17.04
N PHE A 123 -17.62 13.41 15.94
CA PHE A 123 -17.78 13.94 14.56
C PHE A 123 -18.61 13.03 13.63
N SER A 124 -19.44 12.15 14.23
CA SER A 124 -20.28 11.14 13.59
C SER A 124 -20.97 11.61 12.30
N ASP A 125 -21.58 12.80 12.29
CA ASP A 125 -22.46 13.22 11.19
C ASP A 125 -21.73 13.55 9.87
N HIS A 126 -20.41 13.79 9.91
CA HIS A 126 -19.63 14.15 8.72
C HIS A 126 -18.42 13.24 8.46
N SER A 127 -18.09 12.30 9.37
CA SER A 127 -16.90 11.44 9.26
C SER A 127 -16.93 10.57 7.99
N LYS A 128 -18.10 10.04 7.61
CA LYS A 128 -18.29 9.21 6.42
C LYS A 128 -18.01 9.97 5.12
N GLN A 129 -18.47 11.22 5.01
CA GLN A 129 -18.25 12.04 3.81
C GLN A 129 -16.77 12.43 3.69
N VAL A 130 -16.16 12.86 4.79
CA VAL A 130 -14.73 13.23 4.83
C VAL A 130 -13.85 12.04 4.48
N SER A 131 -14.10 10.87 5.06
CA SER A 131 -13.35 9.65 4.77
C SER A 131 -13.56 9.14 3.34
N THR A 132 -14.76 9.31 2.77
CA THR A 132 -15.04 8.99 1.36
C THR A 132 -14.27 9.90 0.41
N ILE A 133 -14.21 11.21 0.68
CA ILE A 133 -13.40 12.14 -0.10
C ILE A 133 -11.91 11.78 0.01
N LEU A 134 -11.45 11.45 1.22
CA LEU A 134 -10.07 11.05 1.48
C LEU A 134 -9.68 9.80 0.69
N ILE A 135 -10.48 8.73 0.74
CA ILE A 135 -10.16 7.47 0.04
C ILE A 135 -10.17 7.67 -1.48
N VAL A 136 -11.06 8.50 -2.02
CA VAL A 136 -11.07 8.84 -3.46
C VAL A 136 -9.83 9.64 -3.83
N MET A 137 -9.48 10.68 -3.07
CA MET A 137 -8.26 11.47 -3.29
C MET A 137 -7.01 10.60 -3.26
N ILE A 138 -6.91 9.70 -2.28
CA ILE A 138 -5.76 8.80 -2.19
C ILE A 138 -5.78 7.77 -3.32
N THR A 139 -6.94 7.33 -3.79
CA THR A 139 -7.04 6.47 -4.98
C THR A 139 -6.45 7.17 -6.21
N LEU A 140 -6.71 8.46 -6.39
CA LEU A 140 -6.10 9.24 -7.48
C LEU A 140 -4.59 9.37 -7.32
N LEU A 141 -4.12 9.66 -6.10
CA LEU A 141 -2.67 9.69 -5.81
C LEU A 141 -2.03 8.33 -6.11
N LEU A 142 -2.67 7.22 -5.70
CA LEU A 142 -2.24 5.85 -5.99
C LEU A 142 -2.13 5.60 -7.48
N ALA A 143 -3.17 5.92 -8.25
CA ALA A 143 -3.15 5.79 -9.70
C ALA A 143 -1.98 6.58 -10.32
N GLN A 144 -1.74 7.81 -9.87
CA GLN A 144 -0.62 8.64 -10.32
C GLN A 144 0.74 8.01 -9.97
N GLY A 145 0.96 7.66 -8.70
CA GLY A 145 2.22 7.13 -8.20
C GLY A 145 2.60 5.81 -8.88
N TYR A 146 1.61 4.95 -9.12
CA TYR A 146 1.80 3.71 -9.84
C TYR A 146 1.98 3.88 -11.35
N SER A 147 1.28 4.83 -11.99
CA SER A 147 1.51 5.16 -13.40
C SER A 147 2.95 5.62 -13.63
N HIS A 148 3.49 6.41 -12.70
CA HIS A 148 4.89 6.81 -12.73
C HIS A 148 5.83 5.60 -12.58
N GLN A 149 5.55 4.69 -11.64
CA GLN A 149 6.33 3.46 -11.47
C GLN A 149 6.32 2.58 -12.72
N ILE A 150 5.15 2.38 -13.32
CA ILE A 150 4.99 1.61 -14.57
C ILE A 150 5.82 2.23 -15.69
N LYS A 151 5.74 3.56 -15.85
CA LYS A 151 6.53 4.28 -16.87
C LYS A 151 8.03 4.06 -16.68
N LEU A 152 8.52 4.13 -15.44
CA LEU A 152 9.93 3.90 -15.12
C LEU A 152 10.40 2.47 -15.44
N ILE A 153 9.57 1.46 -15.16
CA ILE A 153 9.89 0.05 -15.48
C ILE A 153 9.97 -0.14 -17.00
N VAL A 154 9.00 0.42 -17.75
CA VAL A 154 8.98 0.31 -19.21
C VAL A 154 10.15 1.05 -19.87
N SER A 155 10.52 2.22 -19.34
CA SER A 155 11.63 3.01 -19.88
C SER A 155 13.00 2.42 -19.55
N SER A 156 13.19 1.92 -18.32
CA SER A 156 14.47 1.34 -17.89
C SER A 156 14.68 -0.10 -18.34
N GLY A 157 13.61 -0.81 -18.72
CA GLY A 157 13.66 -2.25 -19.02
C GLY A 157 14.00 -3.11 -17.78
N LYS A 158 14.11 -2.49 -16.60
CA LYS A 158 14.44 -3.13 -15.32
C LYS A 158 13.23 -2.99 -14.41
N THR A 159 12.85 -4.07 -13.75
CA THR A 159 11.79 -4.03 -12.73
C THR A 159 12.23 -3.34 -11.44
N GLY A 160 13.54 -3.12 -11.27
CA GLY A 160 14.12 -2.50 -10.08
C GLY A 160 13.80 -3.30 -8.81
N ALA A 161 13.49 -2.59 -7.74
CA ALA A 161 13.16 -3.10 -6.40
C ALA A 161 11.90 -3.95 -6.26
N VAL A 162 11.07 -3.97 -7.29
CA VAL A 162 9.70 -4.43 -7.10
C VAL A 162 9.73 -5.92 -6.79
N ASP A 163 9.04 -6.33 -5.72
CA ASP A 163 8.94 -7.73 -5.35
C ASP A 163 7.65 -8.30 -5.96
N ILE A 164 7.80 -9.29 -6.85
CA ILE A 164 6.67 -9.95 -7.50
C ILE A 164 5.78 -10.67 -6.49
N ARG A 165 6.35 -11.28 -5.44
CA ARG A 165 5.56 -12.00 -4.41
C ARG A 165 4.75 -11.01 -3.58
N MET A 166 5.35 -9.88 -3.22
CA MET A 166 4.61 -8.80 -2.54
C MET A 166 3.45 -8.29 -3.40
N SER A 167 3.67 -8.12 -4.71
CA SER A 167 2.63 -7.68 -5.63
C SER A 167 1.49 -8.70 -5.76
N GLN A 168 1.80 -10.00 -5.74
CA GLN A 168 0.80 -11.08 -5.72
C GLN A 168 -0.03 -11.09 -4.43
N PHE A 169 0.60 -10.91 -3.26
CA PHE A 169 -0.13 -10.84 -2.00
C PHE A 169 -1.03 -9.60 -1.91
N ILE A 170 -0.56 -8.45 -2.41
CA ILE A 170 -1.39 -7.24 -2.49
C ILE A 170 -2.58 -7.48 -3.43
N LEU A 171 -2.37 -8.13 -4.58
CA LEU A 171 -3.46 -8.46 -5.51
C LEU A 171 -4.51 -9.37 -4.87
N LEU A 172 -4.09 -10.42 -4.15
CA LEU A 172 -5.00 -11.32 -3.43
C LEU A 172 -5.80 -10.57 -2.36
N MET A 173 -5.12 -9.71 -1.59
CA MET A 173 -5.76 -8.82 -0.63
C MET A 173 -6.77 -7.90 -1.29
N ASP A 174 -6.44 -7.27 -2.42
CA ASP A 174 -7.35 -6.37 -3.15
C ASP A 174 -8.59 -7.11 -3.67
N ILE A 175 -8.43 -8.32 -4.24
CA ILE A 175 -9.57 -9.16 -4.66
C ILE A 175 -10.47 -9.50 -3.47
N SER A 176 -9.88 -9.87 -2.33
CA SER A 176 -10.65 -10.16 -1.11
C SER A 176 -11.34 -8.93 -0.54
N THR A 177 -10.73 -7.74 -0.66
CA THR A 177 -11.32 -6.46 -0.25
C THR A 177 -12.50 -6.09 -1.15
N ILE A 178 -12.43 -6.33 -2.47
CA ILE A 178 -13.56 -6.14 -3.39
C ILE A 178 -14.71 -7.07 -3.00
N ALA A 179 -14.44 -8.36 -2.81
CA ALA A 179 -15.47 -9.33 -2.41
C ALA A 179 -16.13 -8.95 -1.09
N PHE A 180 -15.33 -8.53 -0.09
CA PHE A 180 -15.85 -8.06 1.19
C PHE A 180 -16.68 -6.78 1.04
N ALA A 181 -16.19 -5.79 0.31
CA ALA A 181 -16.88 -4.52 0.11
C ALA A 181 -18.24 -4.69 -0.60
N ILE A 182 -18.37 -5.65 -1.53
CA ILE A 182 -19.65 -6.01 -2.14
C ILE A 182 -20.64 -6.50 -1.07
N THR A 183 -20.18 -7.24 -0.06
CA THR A 183 -21.05 -7.71 1.04
C THR A 183 -21.46 -6.60 2.02
N MET A 184 -20.77 -5.46 2.01
CA MET A 184 -21.13 -4.28 2.81
C MET A 184 -22.28 -3.47 2.18
N GLY A 185 -22.70 -3.83 0.96
CA GLY A 185 -23.66 -3.06 0.16
C GLY A 185 -22.98 -1.93 -0.62
N MET A 186 -23.53 -1.57 -1.78
CA MET A 186 -22.89 -0.60 -2.69
C MET A 186 -22.79 0.81 -2.08
N ASP A 187 -23.72 1.21 -1.22
CA ASP A 187 -23.73 2.55 -0.61
C ASP A 187 -22.52 2.82 0.29
N GLN A 188 -21.97 1.76 0.92
CA GLN A 188 -20.79 1.84 1.79
C GLN A 188 -19.56 1.17 1.15
N GLY A 189 -19.73 0.20 0.25
CA GLY A 189 -18.63 -0.57 -0.31
C GLY A 189 -17.92 0.11 -1.49
N TRP A 190 -18.60 1.00 -2.23
CA TRP A 190 -18.06 1.51 -3.49
C TRP A 190 -16.69 2.23 -3.38
N PRO A 191 -16.35 2.99 -2.32
CA PRO A 191 -15.05 3.65 -2.25
C PRO A 191 -13.91 2.64 -2.03
N LEU A 192 -14.19 1.57 -1.27
CA LEU A 192 -13.27 0.46 -1.05
C LEU A 192 -13.04 -0.32 -2.35
N ILE A 193 -14.11 -0.59 -3.08
CA ILE A 193 -14.06 -1.28 -4.38
C ILE A 193 -13.23 -0.45 -5.37
N LEU A 194 -13.45 0.87 -5.44
CA LEU A 194 -12.71 1.76 -6.32
C LEU A 194 -11.20 1.69 -6.05
N LEU A 195 -10.80 1.85 -4.79
CA LEU A 195 -9.37 1.81 -4.41
C LEU A 195 -8.76 0.44 -4.70
N ALA A 196 -9.42 -0.63 -4.27
CA ALA A 196 -8.94 -2.00 -4.46
C ALA A 196 -8.86 -2.38 -5.95
N THR A 197 -9.78 -1.89 -6.78
CA THR A 197 -9.76 -2.13 -8.23
C THR A 197 -8.59 -1.41 -8.88
N VAL A 198 -8.37 -0.13 -8.57
CA VAL A 198 -7.23 0.63 -9.10
C VAL A 198 -5.90 0.00 -8.69
N SER A 199 -5.78 -0.41 -7.42
CA SER A 199 -4.60 -1.12 -6.91
C SER A 199 -4.43 -2.47 -7.61
N GLY A 200 -5.47 -3.29 -7.71
CA GLY A 200 -5.44 -4.61 -8.34
C GLY A 200 -5.05 -4.57 -9.82
N ILE A 201 -5.66 -3.68 -10.60
CA ILE A 201 -5.30 -3.46 -12.01
C ILE A 201 -3.83 -3.09 -12.14
N THR A 202 -3.35 -2.20 -11.28
CA THR A 202 -1.94 -1.83 -11.28
C THR A 202 -1.04 -3.02 -11.00
N LYS A 203 -1.35 -3.84 -9.99
CA LYS A 203 -0.53 -5.01 -9.65
C LYS A 203 -0.50 -6.02 -10.78
N LEU A 204 -1.61 -6.21 -11.51
CA LEU A 204 -1.64 -7.02 -12.72
C LEU A 204 -0.71 -6.47 -13.80
N ILE A 205 -0.73 -5.15 -14.05
CA ILE A 205 0.19 -4.52 -15.02
C ILE A 205 1.64 -4.72 -14.60
N ILE A 206 1.97 -4.50 -13.32
CA ILE A 206 3.32 -4.69 -12.80
C ILE A 206 3.76 -6.15 -12.98
N MET A 207 2.93 -7.12 -12.61
CA MET A 207 3.22 -8.55 -12.79
C MET A 207 3.44 -8.92 -14.26
N TYR A 208 2.65 -8.34 -15.17
CA TYR A 208 2.87 -8.50 -16.61
C TYR A 208 4.22 -7.92 -17.04
N LEU A 209 4.59 -6.73 -16.55
CA LEU A 209 5.88 -6.11 -16.84
C LEU A 209 7.06 -6.92 -16.30
N PHE A 210 6.91 -7.63 -15.17
CA PHE A 210 7.90 -8.61 -14.71
C PHE A 210 8.14 -9.71 -15.73
N ARG A 211 7.07 -10.27 -16.30
CA ARG A 211 7.19 -11.30 -17.34
C ARG A 211 7.79 -10.72 -18.62
N TRP A 212 7.41 -9.49 -19.00
CA TRP A 212 7.94 -8.81 -20.17
C TRP A 212 9.44 -8.53 -20.06
N THR A 213 9.89 -7.98 -18.92
CA THR A 213 11.33 -7.69 -18.71
C THR A 213 12.19 -8.94 -18.68
N GLY A 214 11.70 -10.07 -18.19
CA GLY A 214 12.42 -11.34 -18.20
C GLY A 214 12.57 -11.99 -19.58
N ASN A 215 11.61 -11.79 -20.49
CA ASN A 215 11.52 -12.53 -21.75
C ASN A 215 11.75 -11.67 -23.01
N SER A 216 11.67 -10.35 -22.91
CA SER A 216 11.67 -9.45 -24.07
C SER A 216 13.09 -9.03 -24.47
N PRO A 217 13.50 -9.23 -25.75
CA PRO A 217 14.76 -8.71 -26.27
C PRO A 217 14.87 -7.19 -26.17
N ILE A 218 13.75 -6.47 -26.33
CA ILE A 218 13.69 -5.00 -26.26
C ILE A 218 13.96 -4.52 -24.83
N ALA A 219 13.45 -5.23 -23.82
CA ALA A 219 13.72 -4.90 -22.43
C ALA A 219 15.21 -5.10 -22.08
N LYS A 220 15.81 -6.17 -22.63
CA LYS A 220 17.24 -6.44 -22.47
C LYS A 220 18.11 -5.33 -23.06
N ILE A 221 17.83 -4.89 -24.29
CA ILE A 221 18.54 -3.76 -24.93
C ILE A 221 18.42 -2.48 -24.10
N ARG A 222 17.22 -2.15 -23.60
CA ARG A 222 17.00 -0.97 -22.76
C ARG A 222 17.73 -1.05 -21.41
N SER A 223 17.83 -2.25 -20.85
CA SER A 223 18.54 -2.49 -19.59
C SER A 223 20.06 -2.36 -19.73
N GLU A 224 20.62 -2.60 -20.92
CA GLU A 224 22.05 -2.50 -21.23
C GLU A 224 22.45 -1.06 -21.60
N GLN A 225 21.51 -0.24 -22.09
CA GLN A 225 21.74 1.15 -22.50
C GLN A 225 21.51 2.21 -21.39
N GLY A 226 20.93 1.83 -20.24
CA GLY A 226 20.61 2.73 -19.12
C GLY A 226 21.13 2.25 -17.77
#